data_AF-A0A1X0I9K2-F1
#
_entry.id   AF-A0A1X0I9K2-F1
#
_cell.length_a   1.000
_cell.length_b   1.000
_cell.length_c   1.000
_cell.angle_alpha   90.00
_cell.angle_beta   90.00
_cell.angle_gamma   90.00
#
_symmetry.space_group_name_H-M   'P 1'
#
loop_
_entity.id
_entity.type
_entity.pdbx_description
1 polymer ?
#
loop_
_entity_poly.entity_id
_entity_poly.type
_entity_poly.pdbx_seq_one_letter_code
_entity_poly.pdbx_strand_id
1 'polypeptide(L)' 'MPGEKLLVSVPDTCAQLGGVSRTTVYELVNNGELVKVNIGRRGFITAKSLSAYVERLSEAASA' A
#
# COMPACT_ATOMS: atom_id res chain seq x y z
N MET A 1 -5.22 21.48 6.59
CA MET A 1 -4.54 20.18 6.50
C MET A 1 -5.34 19.31 5.53
N PRO A 2 -4.96 19.20 4.24
CA PRO A 2 -5.73 18.41 3.29
C PRO A 2 -5.66 16.94 3.68
N GLY A 3 -6.84 16.31 3.72
CA GLY A 3 -7.15 15.11 4.48
C GLY A 3 -6.26 13.91 4.21
N GLU A 4 -5.89 13.22 5.29
CA GLU A 4 -5.37 11.86 5.25
C GLU A 4 -6.30 11.01 4.38
N LYS A 5 -5.82 10.67 3.18
CA LYS A 5 -6.50 9.69 2.34
C LYS A 5 -6.37 8.35 3.06
N LEU A 6 -7.41 7.97 3.80
CA LEU A 6 -7.48 6.68 4.49
C LEU A 6 -7.34 5.49 3.51
N LEU A 7 -7.71 5.73 2.25
CA LEU A 7 -7.70 4.74 1.18
C LEU A 7 -6.94 5.30 -0.03
N VAL A 8 -6.00 4.48 -0.50
CA VAL A 8 -5.07 4.77 -1.60
C VAL A 8 -5.41 3.81 -2.74
N SER A 9 -5.44 4.30 -3.97
CA SER A 9 -5.70 3.43 -5.12
C SER A 9 -4.46 2.58 -5.40
N VAL A 10 -4.62 1.38 -5.97
CA VAL A 10 -3.48 0.54 -6.42
C VAL A 10 -2.42 1.33 -7.23
N PRO A 11 -2.77 2.18 -8.22
CA PRO A 11 -1.77 2.99 -8.94
C PRO A 11 -1.06 4.04 -8.06
N ASP A 12 -1.75 4.64 -7.09
CA ASP A 12 -1.13 5.57 -6.14
C ASP A 12 -0.18 4.83 -5.20
N THR A 13 -0.56 3.62 -4.76
CA THR A 13 0.29 2.73 -3.98
C THR A 13 1.57 2.36 -4.73
N CYS A 14 1.46 2.03 -6.02
CA CYS A 14 2.62 1.82 -6.88
C CYS A 14 3.55 3.04 -6.89
N ALA A 15 3.00 4.24 -7.05
CA ALA A 15 3.79 5.47 -7.05
C ALA A 15 4.44 5.75 -5.68
N GLN A 16 3.72 5.56 -4.57
CA GLN A 16 4.25 5.77 -3.22
C GLN A 16 5.34 4.77 -2.81
N LEU A 17 5.25 3.54 -3.28
CA LEU A 17 6.26 2.50 -3.05
C LEU A 17 7.48 2.61 -4.00
N GLY A 18 7.65 3.75 -4.68
CA GLY A 18 8.81 3.99 -5.55
C GLY A 18 8.65 3.52 -7.00
N GLY A 19 7.42 3.34 -7.48
CA GLY A 19 7.13 2.91 -8.86
C GLY A 19 7.06 1.40 -9.05
N VAL A 20 6.83 0.63 -7.99
CA VAL A 20 6.68 -0.84 -8.08
C VAL A 20 5.49 -1.23 -8.97
N SER A 21 5.66 -2.36 -9.66
CA SER A 21 4.63 -2.89 -10.57
C SER A 21 3.35 -3.26 -9.82
N ARG A 22 2.20 -3.15 -10.50
CA ARG A 22 0.89 -3.55 -9.95
C ARG A 22 0.91 -5.01 -9.48
N THR A 23 1.68 -5.86 -10.18
CA THR A 23 1.88 -7.27 -9.81
C THR A 23 2.47 -7.40 -8.42
N THR A 24 3.56 -6.68 -8.13
CA THR A 24 4.20 -6.65 -6.81
C THR A 24 3.25 -6.15 -5.73
N VAL A 25 2.46 -5.12 -6.04
CA VAL A 25 1.43 -4.63 -5.11
C VAL A 25 0.37 -5.71 -4.84
N TYR A 26 -0.08 -6.44 -5.86
CA TYR A 26 -1.01 -7.55 -5.67
C TYR A 26 -0.39 -8.73 -4.92
N GLU A 27 0.89 -9.03 -5.11
CA GLU A 27 1.63 -10.04 -4.34
C GLU A 27 1.73 -9.64 -2.88
N LEU A 28 2.04 -8.38 -2.57
CA LEU A 28 2.07 -7.86 -1.21
C LEU A 28 0.70 -7.90 -0.54
N VAL A 29 -0.37 -7.58 -1.29
CA VAL A 29 -1.74 -7.77 -0.81
C VAL A 29 -2.04 -9.24 -0.54
N ASN A 30 -1.59 -10.14 -1.43
CA ASN A 30 -1.83 -11.58 -1.30
C ASN A 30 -1.03 -12.21 -0.16
N ASN A 31 0.17 -11.70 0.12
CA ASN A 31 1.01 -12.07 1.25
C ASN A 31 0.47 -11.53 2.59
N GLY A 32 -0.55 -10.66 2.55
CA GLY A 32 -1.13 -10.05 3.76
C GLY A 32 -0.35 -8.85 4.29
N GLU A 33 0.67 -8.38 3.56
CA GLU A 33 1.45 -7.19 3.91
C GLU A 33 0.63 -5.89 3.70
N LEU A 34 -0.24 -5.89 2.68
CA LEU A 34 -1.10 -4.74 2.36
C LEU A 34 -2.59 -5.09 2.48
N VAL A 35 -3.33 -4.33 3.28
CA VAL A 35 -4.78 -4.51 3.41
C VAL A 35 -5.50 -3.83 2.26
N LYS A 36 -6.01 -4.66 1.33
CA LYS A 36 -6.89 -4.26 0.26
C LYS A 36 -8.35 -4.21 0.73
N VAL A 37 -8.97 -3.05 0.65
CA VAL A 37 -10.40 -2.82 0.89
C VAL A 37 -11.09 -2.66 -0.46
N ASN A 38 -12.03 -3.55 -0.77
CA ASN A 38 -12.86 -3.41 -1.97
C ASN A 38 -14.03 -2.46 -1.69
N ILE A 39 -14.13 -1.38 -2.44
CA ILE A 39 -15.28 -0.47 -2.44
C ILE A 39 -15.99 -0.62 -3.78
N GLY A 40 -17.10 -1.36 -3.76
CA GLY A 40 -17.88 -1.68 -4.96
C GLY A 40 -17.04 -2.45 -5.98
N ARG A 41 -16.88 -1.89 -7.19
CA ARG A 41 -16.06 -2.46 -8.27
C ARG A 41 -14.57 -2.10 -8.20
N ARG A 42 -14.15 -1.20 -7.29
CA ARG A 42 -12.77 -0.72 -7.21
C ARG A 42 -12.10 -1.21 -5.93
N GLY A 43 -10.89 -1.76 -6.09
CA GLY A 43 -10.02 -2.11 -4.96
C GLY A 43 -9.18 -0.91 -4.53
N PHE A 44 -9.17 -0.64 -3.23
CA PHE A 44 -8.32 0.36 -2.58
C PHE A 44 -7.41 -0.33 -1.56
N ILE A 45 -6.33 0.34 -1.18
CA ILE A 45 -5.35 -0.10 -0.20
C ILE A 45 -5.39 0.89 0.96
N THR A 46 -5.39 0.39 2.18
CA THR A 46 -5.46 1.27 3.37
C THR A 46 -4.12 1.96 3.57
N ALA A 47 -4.11 3.29 3.69
CA ALA A 47 -2.88 4.06 3.94
C ALA A 47 -2.17 3.64 5.24
N LYS A 48 -2.94 3.23 6.24
CA LYS A 48 -2.42 2.69 7.51
C LYS A 48 -1.60 1.41 7.32
N SER A 49 -2.04 0.52 6.44
CA SER A 49 -1.30 -0.71 6.14
C SER A 49 -0.07 -0.43 5.30
N LEU A 50 -0.17 0.52 4.37
CA LEU A 50 0.95 0.93 3.54
C LEU A 50 2.06 1.59 4.36
N SER A 51 1.71 2.51 5.27
CA SER A 51 2.69 3.12 6.19
C SER A 51 3.36 2.09 7.09
N ALA A 52 2.60 1.18 7.70
CA ALA A 52 3.16 0.09 8.50
C ALA A 52 4.11 -0.82 7.70
N TYR A 53 3.79 -1.09 6.44
CA TYR A 53 4.65 -1.87 5.54
C TYR A 53 5.96 -1.15 5.21
N VAL A 54 5.87 0.14 4.85
CA VAL A 54 7.06 0.97 4.58
C VAL A 54 7.94 1.10 5.82
N GLU A 55 7.33 1.24 7.01
CA GLU A 55 8.05 1.31 8.28
C GLU A 55 8.82 0.03 8.57
N ARG A 56 8.19 -1.16 8.42
CA ARG A 56 8.88 -2.45 8.52
C ARG A 56 10.02 -2.60 7.52
N LEU A 57 9.81 -2.20 6.27
CA LEU A 57 10.87 -2.23 5.24
C LEU A 57 12.02 -1.30 5.57
N SER A 58 11.72 -0.10 6.07
CA SER A 58 12.74 0.88 6.48
C SER A 58 13.55 0.37 7.67
N GLU A 59 12.89 -0.29 8.63
CA GLU A 59 13.52 -0.91 9.79
C GLU A 59 14.38 -2.10 9.37
N ALA A 60 13.89 -2.96 8.48
CA ALA A 60 14.64 -4.08 7.92
C ALA A 60 15.83 -3.66 7.04
N ALA A 61 15.73 -2.53 6.33
CA ALA A 61 16.82 -2.00 5.51
C ALA A 61 17.88 -1.23 6.33
N SER A 62 17.54 -0.80 7.55
CA SER A 62 18.44 -0.07 8.45
C SER A 62 19.18 -1.00 9.44
N ALA A 63 18.96 -2.30 9.37
CA ALA A 63 19.62 -3.33 10.19
C ALA A 63 20.75 -4.03 9.40
#